data_AF-E2BKD4-F1
#
_entry.id   AF-E2BKD4-F1
#
_cell.length_a   1.000
_cell.length_b   1.000
_cell.length_c   1.000
_cell.angle_alpha   90.00
_cell.angle_beta   90.00
_cell.angle_gamma   90.00
#
_symmetry.space_group_name_H-M   'P 1'
#
loop_
_entity.id
_entity.type
_entity.pdbx_description
1 polymer ?
#
loop_
_entity_poly.entity_id
_entity_poly.type
_entity_poly.pdbx_seq_one_letter_code
_entity_poly.pdbx_strand_id
1 'polypeptide(L)' 'DMGSKEMRIIFLYEYKLGHSTAEATRNINTAFGEGSVSDRTIRRWFEKFRSGDTNL' A
#
# COMPACT_ATOMS: atom_id res chain seq x y z
N ASP A 1 -9.52 13.69 1.85
CA ASP A 1 -8.30 13.15 2.46
C ASP A 1 -8.61 11.75 2.96
N MET A 2 -7.84 10.74 2.56
CA MET A 2 -8.11 9.34 2.93
C MET A 2 -7.49 9.05 4.28
N GLY A 3 -8.25 8.44 5.19
CA GLY A 3 -7.74 8.10 6.50
C GLY A 3 -6.61 7.07 6.45
N SER A 4 -5.76 7.10 7.48
CA SER A 4 -4.61 6.19 7.57
C SER A 4 -4.99 4.72 7.61
N LYS A 5 -6.21 4.36 8.05
CA LYS A 5 -6.66 2.97 8.12
C LYS A 5 -7.14 2.46 6.77
N GLU A 6 -7.90 3.26 6.04
CA GLU A 6 -8.37 2.97 4.68
C GLU A 6 -7.20 2.75 3.73
N MET A 7 -6.16 3.57 3.84
CA MET A 7 -4.96 3.43 3.03
C MET A 7 -4.23 2.10 3.30
N ARG A 8 -4.18 1.64 4.55
CA ARG A 8 -3.55 0.37 4.92
C ARG A 8 -4.35 -0.84 4.41
N ILE A 9 -5.68 -0.74 4.38
CA ILE A 9 -6.53 -1.76 3.75
C ILE A 9 -6.18 -1.89 2.27
N ILE A 10 -6.00 -0.76 1.57
CA ILE A 10 -5.60 -0.77 0.16
C ILE A 10 -4.21 -1.37 -0.02
N PHE A 11 -3.24 -1.06 0.86
CA PHE A 11 -1.92 -1.71 0.81
C PHE A 11 -2.02 -3.24 0.95
N LEU A 12 -2.86 -3.73 1.86
CA LEU A 12 -3.07 -5.17 2.06
C LEU A 12 -3.75 -5.81 0.85
N TYR A 13 -4.69 -5.10 0.23
CA TYR A 13 -5.34 -5.52 -1.01
C TYR A 13 -4.33 -5.67 -2.15
N GLU A 14 -3.54 -4.64 -2.45
CA GLU A 14 -2.48 -4.68 -3.47
C GLU A 14 -1.46 -5.79 -3.20
N TYR A 15 -1.08 -5.99 -1.93
CA TYR A 15 -0.19 -7.08 -1.53
C TYR A 15 -0.78 -8.46 -1.82
N LYS A 16 -2.06 -8.67 -1.51
CA LYS A 16 -2.77 -9.94 -1.77
C LYS A 16 -2.97 -10.23 -3.26
N LEU A 17 -3.01 -9.19 -4.10
CA LEU A 17 -2.98 -9.36 -5.56
C LEU A 17 -1.61 -9.79 -6.09
N GLY A 18 -0.56 -9.74 -5.27
CA GLY A 18 0.80 -10.09 -5.68
C GLY A 18 1.50 -8.99 -6.47
N HIS A 19 0.95 -7.77 -6.50
CA HIS A 19 1.59 -6.64 -7.16
C HIS A 19 2.92 -6.29 -6.51
N SER A 20 3.85 -5.75 -7.30
CA SER A 20 5.09 -5.21 -6.73
C SER A 20 4.82 -3.91 -5.96
N THR A 21 5.74 -3.51 -5.08
CA THR A 21 5.62 -2.20 -4.38
C THR A 21 5.54 -1.04 -5.35
N ALA A 22 6.29 -1.09 -6.46
CA ALA A 22 6.29 -0.04 -7.48
C ALA A 22 4.97 0.03 -8.25
N GLU A 23 4.36 -1.13 -8.52
CA GLU A 23 3.05 -1.21 -9.16
C GLU A 23 1.94 -0.71 -8.24
N ALA A 24 1.96 -1.14 -6.98
CA ALA A 24 1.01 -0.68 -5.98
C ALA A 24 1.12 0.83 -5.71
N THR A 25 2.33 1.42 -5.65
CA THR A 25 2.50 2.89 -5.56
C THR A 25 1.83 3.58 -6.73
N ARG A 26 2.08 3.10 -7.96
CA ARG A 26 1.50 3.69 -9.18
C ARG A 26 -0.01 3.60 -9.16
N ASN A 27 -0.58 2.42 -8.91
CA ASN A 27 -2.02 2.20 -8.85
C ASN A 27 -2.69 3.16 -7.86
N ILE A 28 -2.12 3.28 -6.66
CA ILE A 28 -2.65 4.15 -5.61
C ILE A 28 -2.55 5.63 -5.99
N ASN A 29 -1.40 6.08 -6.48
CA ASN A 29 -1.25 7.49 -6.88
C ASN A 29 -2.10 7.84 -8.11
N THR A 30 -2.33 6.91 -9.02
CA THR A 30 -3.27 7.09 -10.13
C THR A 30 -4.72 7.22 -9.64
N ALA A 31 -5.14 6.39 -8.67
CA ALA A 31 -6.52 6.38 -8.20
C ALA A 31 -6.85 7.52 -7.21
N PHE A 32 -5.90 7.89 -6.36
CA PHE A 32 -6.13 8.80 -5.23
C PHE A 32 -5.41 10.15 -5.36
N GLY A 33 -4.58 10.32 -6.39
CA GLY A 33 -3.83 11.54 -6.67
C GLY A 33 -2.33 11.35 -6.47
N GLU A 34 -1.53 12.06 -7.26
CA GLU A 34 -0.08 11.97 -7.20
C GLU A 34 0.44 12.38 -5.80
N GLY A 35 1.34 11.57 -5.24
CA GLY A 35 1.87 11.78 -3.90
C GLY A 35 1.00 11.25 -2.75
N SER A 36 -0.15 10.62 -3.03
CA SER A 36 -0.97 9.95 -2.00
C SER A 36 -0.20 8.92 -1.20
N VAL A 37 0.71 8.19 -1.85
CA VAL A 37 1.64 7.27 -1.19
C VAL A 37 3.06 7.44 -1.72
N SER A 38 4.02 7.27 -0.81
CA SER A 38 5.44 7.16 -1.15
C SER A 38 5.89 5.70 -1.23
N ASP A 39 6.89 5.43 -2.07
CA ASP A 39 7.53 4.11 -2.17
C ASP A 39 8.04 3.59 -0.81
N ARG A 40 8.55 4.49 0.04
CA ARG A 40 9.01 4.14 1.39
C ARG A 40 7.87 3.61 2.25
N THR A 41 6.71 4.24 2.18
CA THR A 41 5.54 3.85 2.97
C THR A 41 5.05 2.47 2.53
N ILE A 42 4.83 2.27 1.23
CA ILE A 42 4.27 1.00 0.75
C ILE A 42 5.23 -0.16 0.97
N ARG A 43 6.55 0.06 0.80
CA ARG A 43 7.56 -0.96 1.05
C ARG A 43 7.54 -1.45 2.50
N ARG A 44 7.45 -0.54 3.47
CA ARG A 44 7.37 -0.89 4.89
C ARG A 44 6.15 -1.75 5.20
N TRP A 45 5.00 -1.42 4.62
CA TRP A 45 3.78 -2.23 4.79
C TRP A 45 3.90 -3.60 4.15
N PHE A 46 4.46 -3.67 2.94
CA PHE A 46 4.71 -4.96 2.28
C PHE A 46 5.70 -5.83 3.05
N GLU A 47 6.74 -5.25 3.66
CA GLU A 47 7.66 -5.97 4.55
C GLU A 47 6.93 -6.55 5.76
N LYS A 48 6.06 -5.76 6.41
CA LYS A 48 5.21 -6.20 7.52
C LYS A 48 4.25 -7.34 7.11
N PHE A 49 3.63 -7.25 5.94
CA PHE A 49 2.75 -8.31 5.45
C PHE A 49 3.50 -9.59 5.08
N ARG A 50 4.72 -9.46 4.52
CA ARG A 50 5.61 -10.61 4.28
C ARG A 50 6.04 -11.33 5.54
N SER A 51 6.14 -10.63 6.67
CA SER A 51 6.39 -11.28 7.97
C SER A 51 5.14 -11.90 8.61
N GLY A 52 3.99 -11.89 7.89
CA GLY A 52 2.73 -12.45 8.36
C GLY A 52 1.91 -11.53 9.27
N ASP A 53 2.38 -10.31 9.54
CA ASP A 53 1.66 -9.35 10.37
C ASP A 53 0.70 -8.52 9.51
N THR A 54 -0.56 -8.94 9.46
CA THR A 54 -1.61 -8.24 8.71
C THR A 54 -2.44 -7.30 9.56
N ASN A 55 -1.95 -6.86 10.72
CA ASN A 55 -2.66 -5.87 11.53
C ASN A 55 -2.60 -4.49 10.86
N LEU A 56 -3.77 -3.88 10.68
CA LEU A 56 -3.99 -2.61 9.97
C LEU A 56 -4.07 -1.43 10.91
#